data_AF-A0A392SSB5-F1
#
_entry.id   AF-A0A392SSB5-F1
#
_cell.length_a   1.000
_cell.length_b   1.000
_cell.length_c   1.000
_cell.angle_alpha   90.00
_cell.angle_beta   90.00
_cell.angle_gamma   90.00
#
_symmetry.space_group_name_H-M   'P 1'
#
loop_
_entity.id
_entity.type
_entity.pdbx_description
1 polymer ?
#
loop_
_entity_poly.entity_id
_entity_poly.type
_entity_poly.pdbx_seq_one_letter_code
_entity_poly.pdbx_strand_id
1 'polypeptide(L)'
;PHEIIKSLGDGDGGEVAELQWKRIVDDLLKKGKMRNCLAVCDVSWSMYGIPMEVSVALGLLVSELSDEPWKGKVITFSEEPQLHVIQGDNLKSKTDFVRD
;
A
#
# COMPACT_ATOMS: atom_id res chain seq x y z
N PRO A 1 -6.69 6.43 4.43
CA PRO A 1 -5.37 5.90 3.99
C PRO A 1 -4.87 6.55 2.70
N HIS A 2 -5.68 6.60 1.64
CA HIS A 2 -5.27 7.18 0.35
C HIS A 2 -4.93 8.68 0.41
N GLU A 3 -5.59 9.45 1.27
CA GLU A 3 -5.23 10.86 1.53
C GLU A 3 -3.83 11.04 2.11
N ILE A 4 -3.34 10.08 2.91
CA ILE A 4 -1.98 10.08 3.46
C ILE A 4 -0.98 9.86 2.33
N ILE A 5 -1.25 8.89 1.45
CA ILE A 5 -0.42 8.64 0.28
C ILE A 5 -0.40 9.85 -0.66
N LYS A 6 -1.54 10.53 -0.84
CA LYS A 6 -1.62 11.75 -1.63
C LYS A 6 -0.73 12.87 -1.08
N SER A 7 -0.66 13.01 0.25
CA SER A 7 0.18 14.01 0.91
C SER A 7 1.69 13.77 0.80
N LEU A 8 2.13 12.60 0.31
CA LEU A 8 3.56 12.32 0.04
C LEU A 8 4.16 13.16 -1.10
N GLY A 9 3.31 13.76 -1.94
CA GLY A 9 3.72 14.65 -3.03
C GLY A 9 4.03 16.08 -2.57
N ASP A 10 3.59 16.46 -1.37
CA ASP A 10 3.79 17.80 -0.83
C ASP A 10 5.12 17.85 -0.07
N GLY A 11 6.05 18.71 -0.50
CA GLY A 11 7.48 18.63 -0.11
C GLY A 11 7.79 18.56 1.39
N ASP A 12 6.95 19.17 2.24
CA ASP A 12 7.09 19.18 3.72
C ASP A 12 6.15 18.16 4.41
N GLY A 13 5.21 17.57 3.67
CA GLY A 13 4.17 16.65 4.17
C GLY A 13 4.62 15.18 4.23
N GLY A 14 5.73 14.84 3.56
CA GLY A 14 6.22 13.47 3.46
C GLY A 14 6.50 12.81 4.81
N GLU A 15 7.23 13.47 5.71
CA GLU A 15 7.54 12.92 7.02
C GLU A 15 6.29 12.75 7.90
N VAL A 16 5.35 13.70 7.82
CA VAL A 16 4.07 13.63 8.54
C VAL A 16 3.25 12.45 8.01
N ALA A 17 3.23 12.24 6.69
CA ALA A 17 2.53 11.14 6.06
C ALA A 17 3.09 9.77 6.48
N GLU A 18 4.43 9.62 6.54
CA GLU A 18 5.09 8.41 7.05
C GLU A 18 4.69 8.11 8.50
N LEU A 19 4.71 9.13 9.37
CA LEU A 19 4.32 8.98 10.77
C LEU A 19 2.84 8.62 10.92
N GLN A 20 1.96 9.24 10.13
CA GLN A 20 0.52 8.93 10.11
C GLN A 20 0.26 7.51 9.62
N TRP A 21 0.96 7.07 8.57
CA TRP A 21 0.86 5.71 8.05
C TRP A 21 1.29 4.68 9.09
N LYS A 22 2.49 4.87 9.66
CA LYS A 22 3.03 3.99 10.70
C LYS A 22 2.06 3.85 11.87
N ARG A 23 1.45 4.97 12.32
CA ARG A 23 0.45 4.96 13.39
C ARG A 23 -0.77 4.10 13.04
N ILE A 24 -1.31 4.23 11.82
CA ILE A 24 -2.47 3.44 11.38
C ILE A 24 -2.13 1.95 11.38
N VAL A 25 -0.97 1.58 10.83
CA VAL A 25 -0.51 0.19 10.77
C VAL A 25 -0.33 -0.37 12.17
N ASP A 26 0.38 0.35 13.05
CA ASP A 26 0.62 -0.08 14.43
C ASP A 26 -0.70 -0.24 15.21
N ASP A 27 -1.64 0.68 15.06
CA ASP A 27 -2.93 0.61 15.76
C ASP A 27 -3.82 -0.53 15.25
N LEU A 28 -3.73 -0.87 13.96
CA LEU A 28 -4.44 -2.02 13.39
C LEU A 28 -3.78 -3.35 13.76
N LEU A 29 -2.44 -3.43 13.75
CA LEU A 29 -1.70 -4.61 14.21
C LEU A 29 -2.01 -4.95 15.67
N LYS A 30 -2.21 -3.96 16.53
CA LYS A 30 -2.65 -4.16 17.93
C LYS A 30 -4.04 -4.81 18.02
N LYS A 31 -4.93 -4.55 17.07
CA LYS A 31 -6.27 -5.16 17.01
C LYS A 31 -6.24 -6.58 16.48
N GLY A 32 -5.19 -6.93 15.72
CA GLY A 32 -4.96 -8.26 15.20
C GLY A 32 -4.38 -8.22 13.80
N LYS A 33 -3.83 -9.36 13.38
CA LYS A 33 -3.30 -9.53 12.04
C LYS A 33 -4.30 -10.24 11.13
N MET A 34 -4.21 -9.96 9.84
CA MET A 34 -5.01 -10.61 8.81
C MET A 34 -4.39 -11.98 8.49
N ARG A 35 -5.08 -13.06 8.86
CA ARG A 35 -4.62 -14.43 8.58
C ARG A 35 -5.01 -14.84 7.17
N ASN A 36 -4.05 -15.35 6.41
CA ASN A 36 -4.24 -15.86 5.04
C ASN A 36 -4.95 -14.85 4.10
N CYS A 37 -4.56 -13.58 4.19
CA CYS A 37 -5.10 -12.51 3.36
C CYS A 37 -4.03 -12.04 2.36
N LEU A 38 -4.41 -11.96 1.08
CA LEU A 38 -3.54 -11.50 0.01
C LEU A 38 -4.17 -10.27 -0.64
N ALA A 39 -3.41 -9.19 -0.72
CA ALA A 39 -3.83 -7.97 -1.40
C ALA A 39 -3.75 -8.14 -2.91
N VAL A 40 -4.81 -7.74 -3.62
CA VAL A 40 -4.85 -7.64 -5.08
C VAL A 40 -5.21 -6.20 -5.43
N CYS A 41 -4.33 -5.52 -6.15
CA CYS A 41 -4.46 -4.11 -6.48
C CYS A 41 -4.67 -3.95 -7.98
N ASP A 42 -5.81 -3.41 -8.38
CA ASP A 42 -6.01 -2.96 -9.75
C ASP A 42 -5.21 -1.67 -9.98
N VAL A 43 -4.28 -1.74 -10.94
CA VAL A 43 -3.40 -0.63 -11.38
C VAL A 43 -3.53 -0.40 -12.88
N SER A 44 -4.63 -0.89 -13.47
CA SER A 44 -4.95 -0.67 -14.88
C SER A 44 -5.12 0.82 -15.20
N TRP A 45 -4.98 1.16 -16.49
CA TRP A 45 -5.12 2.56 -16.96
C TRP A 45 -6.45 3.22 -16.56
N SER A 46 -7.54 2.44 -16.43
CA SER A 46 -8.84 2.93 -15.95
C SER A 46 -8.83 3.42 -14.51
N MET A 47 -7.83 3.04 -13.72
CA MET A 47 -7.72 3.45 -12.32
C MET A 47 -7.13 4.85 -12.14
N TYR A 48 -6.74 5.54 -13.22
CA TYR A 48 -6.08 6.85 -13.17
C TYR A 48 -6.78 7.85 -12.21
N GLY A 49 -5.99 8.49 -11.35
CA GLY A 49 -6.46 9.44 -10.34
C GLY A 49 -6.75 8.79 -8.97
N ILE A 50 -7.84 9.22 -8.33
CA ILE A 50 -8.23 8.78 -6.98
C ILE A 50 -8.40 7.25 -6.87
N PRO A 51 -8.98 6.52 -7.85
CA PRO A 51 -9.12 5.08 -7.75
C PRO A 51 -7.78 4.35 -7.56
N MET A 52 -6.73 4.77 -8.28
CA MET A 52 -5.37 4.26 -8.13
C MET A 52 -4.84 4.50 -6.72
N GLU A 53 -4.98 5.72 -6.20
CA GLU A 53 -4.52 6.07 -4.85
C GLU A 53 -5.20 5.21 -3.78
N VAL A 54 -6.49 4.95 -3.93
CA VAL A 54 -7.26 4.08 -3.04
C VAL A 54 -6.82 2.63 -3.13
N SER A 55 -6.66 2.10 -4.36
CA SER A 55 -6.22 0.73 -4.64
C SER A 55 -4.85 0.46 -4.00
N VAL A 56 -3.86 1.30 -4.29
CA VAL A 56 -2.50 1.17 -3.75
C VAL A 56 -2.48 1.31 -2.23
N ALA A 57 -3.21 2.29 -1.67
CA ALA A 57 -3.24 2.49 -0.22
C ALA A 57 -3.85 1.30 0.53
N LEU A 58 -4.95 0.75 0.03
CA LEU A 58 -5.55 -0.43 0.66
C LEU A 58 -4.69 -1.67 0.46
N GLY A 59 -4.09 -1.81 -0.72
CA GLY A 59 -3.16 -2.89 -1.04
C GLY A 59 -1.97 -2.98 -0.10
N LEU A 60 -1.26 -1.86 0.05
CA LEU A 60 -0.14 -1.73 0.97
C LEU A 60 -0.57 -2.00 2.41
N LEU A 61 -1.70 -1.44 2.84
CA LEU A 61 -2.19 -1.64 4.20
C LEU A 61 -2.50 -3.12 4.49
N VAL A 62 -3.22 -3.78 3.59
CA VAL A 62 -3.53 -5.21 3.73
C VAL A 62 -2.25 -6.02 3.75
N SER A 63 -1.30 -5.73 2.85
CA SER A 63 -0.02 -6.41 2.78
C SER A 63 0.82 -6.28 4.07
N GLU A 64 0.81 -5.13 4.73
CA GLU A 64 1.51 -4.91 6.00
C GLU A 64 0.80 -5.55 7.21
N LEU A 65 -0.54 -5.67 7.15
CA LEU A 65 -1.35 -6.31 8.19
C LEU A 65 -1.43 -7.83 8.05
N SER A 66 -1.11 -8.37 6.88
CA SER A 66 -1.11 -9.80 6.61
C SER A 66 0.02 -10.53 7.36
N ASP A 67 -0.28 -11.76 7.76
CA ASP A 67 0.73 -12.69 8.28
C ASP A 67 1.48 -13.40 7.15
N GLU A 68 2.60 -14.04 7.51
CA GLU A 68 3.32 -14.94 6.61
C GLU A 68 2.39 -16.04 6.05
N PRO A 69 2.55 -16.44 4.78
CA PRO A 69 3.61 -16.06 3.84
C PRO A 69 3.29 -14.82 2.98
N TRP A 70 2.21 -14.09 3.26
CA TRP A 70 1.69 -13.03 2.39
C TRP A 70 2.11 -11.62 2.81
N LYS A 71 2.70 -11.49 3.99
CA LYS A 71 3.22 -10.24 4.50
C LYS A 71 4.18 -9.59 3.50
N GLY A 72 3.95 -8.32 3.20
CA GLY A 72 4.79 -7.55 2.27
C GLY A 72 4.65 -7.99 0.81
N LYS A 73 3.65 -8.80 0.46
CA LYS A 73 3.35 -9.21 -0.91
C LYS A 73 2.04 -8.59 -1.40
N VAL A 74 1.95 -8.38 -2.70
CA VAL A 74 0.76 -7.84 -3.37
C VAL A 74 0.68 -8.43 -4.77
N ILE A 75 -0.52 -8.71 -5.26
CA ILE A 75 -0.75 -8.99 -6.67
C ILE A 75 -1.17 -7.67 -7.32
N THR A 76 -0.43 -7.21 -8.32
CA THR A 76 -0.90 -6.13 -9.19
C THR A 76 -1.74 -6.74 -10.30
N PHE A 77 -2.85 -6.10 -10.63
CA PHE A 77 -3.77 -6.51 -11.67
C PHE A 77 -3.76 -5.46 -12.78
N SER A 78 -3.21 -5.85 -13.91
CA SER A 78 -3.19 -5.12 -15.18
C SER A 78 -3.43 -6.14 -16.32
N GLU A 79 -2.82 -5.97 -17.49
CA GLU A 79 -2.93 -6.94 -18.60
C GLU A 79 -2.33 -8.31 -18.23
N GLU A 80 -1.28 -8.33 -17.40
CA GLU A 80 -0.66 -9.55 -16.88
C GLU A 80 -0.51 -9.48 -15.36
N PRO A 81 -1.34 -10.19 -14.57
CA PRO A 81 -1.26 -10.13 -13.12
C PRO A 81 -0.01 -10.83 -12.59
N GLN A 82 0.73 -10.16 -11.72
CA GLN A 82 1.98 -10.67 -11.13
C GLN A 82 1.98 -10.53 -9.61
N LEU A 83 2.57 -11.52 -8.92
CA LEU A 83 2.80 -11.46 -7.48
C LEU A 83 4.13 -10.75 -7.22
N HIS A 84 4.06 -9.58 -6.60
CA HIS A 84 5.22 -8.80 -6.24
C HIS A 84 5.51 -8.88 -4.73
N VAL A 85 6.79 -8.85 -4.40
CA VAL A 85 7.27 -8.55 -3.04
C VAL A 85 7.57 -7.06 -3.01
N ILE A 86 6.82 -6.30 -2.21
CA ILE A 86 6.94 -4.84 -2.14
C ILE A 86 8.37 -4.46 -1.74
N GLN A 87 9.00 -3.63 -2.56
CA GLN A 87 10.33 -3.09 -2.30
C GLN A 87 10.23 -1.64 -1.79
N GLY A 88 11.22 -1.20 -1.01
CA GLY A 88 11.33 0.18 -0.54
C GLY A 88 11.29 0.34 0.97
N ASP A 89 12.05 1.31 1.47
CA ASP A 89 12.25 1.56 2.90
C ASP A 89 11.23 2.55 3.48
N ASN A 90 10.60 3.37 2.63
CA ASN A 90 9.64 4.41 3.01
C ASN A 90 8.32 4.25 2.23
N LEU A 91 7.22 4.80 2.77
CA LEU A 91 5.89 4.72 2.16
C LEU A 91 5.87 5.23 0.73
N LYS A 92 6.66 6.27 0.42
CA LYS A 92 6.79 6.78 -0.96
C LYS A 92 7.31 5.72 -1.92
N SER A 93 8.47 5.15 -1.66
CA SER A 93 9.08 4.10 -2.49
C SER A 93 8.20 2.86 -2.62
N LYS A 94 7.52 2.45 -1.54
CA LYS A 94 6.56 1.35 -1.58
C LYS A 94 5.34 1.67 -2.45
N THR A 95 4.83 2.88 -2.37
CA THR A 95 3.70 3.33 -3.19
C THR A 95 4.08 3.38 -4.66
N ASP A 96 5.24 3.94 -4.96
CA ASP A 96 5.74 4.03 -6.33
C ASP A 96 5.97 2.62 -6.92
N PHE A 97 6.54 1.70 -6.15
CA PHE A 97 6.72 0.30 -6.57
C PHE A 97 5.41 -0.43 -6.92
N VAL A 98 4.30 -0.12 -6.24
CA VAL A 98 3.01 -0.77 -6.53
C VAL A 98 2.28 -0.09 -7.70
N ARG A 99 2.64 1.15 -8.04
CA ARG A 99 2.08 1.89 -9.18
C ARG A 99 2.72 1.50 -10.51
N ASP A 100 3.98 1.08 -10.48
CA ASP A 100 4.75 0.60 -11.63
C ASP A 100 4.26 -0.79 -12.11
#